data_AF-A0AAJ2WH99-F1
#
_entry.id   AF-A0AAJ2WH99-F1
#
_cell.length_a   1.000
_cell.length_b   1.000
_cell.length_c   1.000
_cell.angle_alpha   90.00
_cell.angle_beta   90.00
_cell.angle_gamma   90.00
#
_symmetry.space_group_name_H-M   'P 1'
#
loop_
_entity.id
_entity.type
_entity.pdbx_description
1 polymer ?
#
loop_
_entity_poly.entity_id
_entity_poly.type
_entity_poly.pdbx_seq_one_letter_code
_entity_poly.pdbx_strand_id
1 'polypeptide(L)'
;MKKKISKPILIGGIAVLIGIAVLAVIVLMMFGGGKEEVSKDPLNLYNKILVGMPREEAEKALKVEGSAKGKGFNYVDENTGYGVTVSYNTMVTEAADGSEETEGAEVVVFKSLFVPDNTYLDGLVNANVTADQVNTLKEGMTYEEVKTILGGVDGTEINSAYNKKDAENSYTVMAWFNPDRSVAYVTFLGYQGTVMVFEFRPEQ
;
A
#
# COMPACT_ATOMS: atom_id res chain seq x y z
N MET A 1 10.27 -66.79 -1.37
CA MET A 1 11.15 -65.60 -1.40
C MET A 1 10.29 -64.35 -1.54
N LYS A 2 10.08 -63.58 -0.47
CA LYS A 2 9.22 -62.39 -0.48
C LYS A 2 10.10 -61.13 -0.60
N LYS A 3 9.91 -60.37 -1.68
CA LYS A 3 10.62 -59.12 -1.99
C LYS A 3 10.16 -58.04 -0.99
N LYS A 4 11.08 -57.45 -0.22
CA LYS A 4 10.81 -56.23 0.57
C LYS A 4 10.76 -55.05 -0.40
N ILE A 5 9.62 -54.38 -0.51
CA ILE A 5 9.47 -53.10 -1.21
C ILE A 5 9.61 -52.00 -0.14
N SER A 6 10.68 -51.21 -0.23
CA SER A 6 10.88 -50.03 0.60
C SER A 6 9.88 -48.94 0.21
N LYS A 7 9.19 -48.36 1.19
CA LYS A 7 8.34 -47.19 0.98
C LYS A 7 9.21 -45.95 0.65
N PRO A 8 8.79 -45.09 -0.28
CA PRO A 8 9.42 -43.79 -0.47
C PRO A 8 9.05 -42.88 0.71
N ILE A 9 10.06 -42.27 1.32
CA ILE A 9 9.90 -41.18 2.29
C ILE A 9 9.51 -39.95 1.48
N LEU A 10 8.24 -39.55 1.58
CA LEU A 10 7.76 -38.27 1.04
C LEU A 10 8.14 -37.20 2.06
N ILE A 11 9.32 -36.59 1.88
CA ILE A 11 9.67 -35.35 2.56
C ILE A 11 8.83 -34.26 1.88
N GLY A 12 7.73 -33.89 2.54
CA GLY A 12 6.99 -32.67 2.23
C GLY A 12 7.93 -31.48 2.41
N GLY A 13 8.31 -30.87 1.30
CA GLY A 13 9.10 -29.64 1.25
C GLY A 13 8.37 -28.67 0.34
N ILE A 14 7.58 -27.80 0.98
CA ILE A 14 7.17 -26.44 0.59
C ILE A 14 7.51 -26.09 -0.87
N ALA A 15 6.49 -26.10 -1.73
CA ALA A 15 6.53 -25.38 -2.99
C ALA A 15 6.56 -23.88 -2.66
N VAL A 16 7.75 -23.30 -2.69
CA VAL A 16 7.98 -21.85 -2.63
C VAL A 16 7.24 -21.22 -3.80
N LEU A 17 6.18 -20.48 -3.52
CA LEU A 17 5.54 -19.59 -4.47
C LEU A 17 6.49 -18.42 -4.74
N ILE A 18 7.32 -18.59 -5.77
CA ILE A 18 8.01 -17.51 -6.45
C ILE A 18 6.97 -16.84 -7.34
N GLY A 19 6.45 -15.71 -6.90
CA GLY A 19 5.50 -14.89 -7.65
C GLY A 19 5.69 -13.43 -7.32
N ILE A 20 6.30 -12.70 -8.26
CA ILE A 20 6.41 -11.22 -8.34
C ILE A 20 7.59 -10.63 -7.56
N ALA A 21 8.79 -10.92 -8.08
CA ALA A 21 9.97 -10.08 -7.92
C ALA A 21 10.26 -9.37 -9.26
N VAL A 22 9.48 -8.34 -9.62
CA VAL A 22 9.86 -7.37 -10.66
C VAL A 22 9.26 -6.00 -10.34
N LEU A 23 9.92 -5.24 -9.46
CA LEU A 23 10.11 -3.78 -9.53
C LEU A 23 10.88 -3.26 -8.30
N ALA A 24 11.98 -3.92 -7.93
CA ALA A 24 12.97 -3.38 -7.01
C ALA A 24 14.31 -3.22 -7.76
N VAL A 25 14.34 -2.35 -8.77
CA VAL A 25 15.59 -1.79 -9.27
C VAL A 25 15.84 -0.50 -8.49
N ILE A 26 16.36 -0.63 -7.27
CA ILE A 26 17.14 0.44 -6.65
C ILE A 26 18.51 -0.15 -6.31
N VAL A 27 19.38 0.01 -7.30
CA VAL A 27 20.84 0.13 -7.25
C VAL A 27 21.47 -0.05 -5.86
N LEU A 28 22.01 -1.24 -5.64
CA LEU A 28 23.01 -1.50 -4.61
C LEU A 28 24.37 -1.04 -5.17
N MET A 29 24.71 0.24 -5.00
CA MET A 29 26.06 0.75 -5.26
C MET A 29 26.66 1.35 -3.98
N MET A 30 27.65 0.60 -3.49
CA MET A 30 28.95 1.07 -2.98
C MET A 30 28.99 2.06 -1.80
N PHE A 31 29.74 1.64 -0.78
CA PHE A 31 30.30 2.46 0.29
C PHE A 31 30.86 3.78 -0.25
N GLY A 32 30.21 4.88 0.12
CA GLY A 32 30.71 6.24 0.01
C GLY A 32 29.91 7.09 1.00
N GLY A 33 30.60 7.80 1.89
CA GLY A 33 30.03 8.77 2.83
C GLY A 33 29.45 10.01 2.12
N GLY A 34 28.50 9.78 1.21
CA GLY A 34 27.62 10.82 0.70
C GLY A 34 26.59 11.12 1.77
N LYS A 35 26.35 12.40 2.04
CA LYS A 35 25.15 12.82 2.79
C LYS A 35 23.96 12.22 2.06
N GLU A 36 23.11 11.45 2.76
CA GLU A 36 21.81 11.03 2.22
C GLU A 36 21.13 12.29 1.66
N GLU A 37 20.87 12.32 0.36
CA GLU A 37 20.12 13.42 -0.23
C GLU A 37 18.75 13.46 0.42
N VAL A 38 18.38 14.63 0.94
CA VAL A 38 17.07 14.85 1.53
C VAL A 38 16.02 14.78 0.43
N SER A 39 15.09 13.82 0.55
CA SER A 39 13.99 13.69 -0.40
C SER A 39 13.06 14.89 -0.34
N LYS A 40 12.58 15.32 -1.50
CA LYS A 40 11.51 16.33 -1.63
C LYS A 40 10.18 15.72 -2.08
N ASP A 41 10.14 14.40 -2.23
CA ASP A 41 8.95 13.66 -2.65
C ASP A 41 7.94 13.58 -1.50
N PRO A 42 6.70 14.12 -1.65
CA PRO A 42 5.63 13.95 -0.69
C PRO A 42 5.31 12.50 -0.33
N LEU A 43 5.60 11.56 -1.23
CA LEU A 43 5.31 10.14 -1.05
C LEU A 43 6.50 9.34 -0.51
N ASN A 44 7.62 10.00 -0.16
CA ASN A 44 8.87 9.36 0.26
C ASN A 44 8.68 8.29 1.36
N LEU A 45 7.96 8.61 2.43
CA LEU A 45 7.68 7.64 3.50
C LEU A 45 6.53 6.68 3.12
N TYR A 46 5.51 7.19 2.43
CA TYR A 46 4.34 6.40 2.04
C TYR A 46 4.70 5.21 1.15
N ASN A 47 5.58 5.42 0.17
CA ASN A 47 5.99 4.40 -0.81
C ASN A 47 6.89 3.32 -0.24
N LYS A 48 7.44 3.51 0.97
CA LYS A 48 8.26 2.50 1.65
C LYS A 48 7.43 1.43 2.35
N ILE A 49 6.14 1.69 2.58
CA ILE A 49 5.27 0.81 3.37
C ILE A 49 4.28 0.08 2.47
N LEU A 50 4.12 -1.22 2.72
CA LEU A 50 3.16 -2.08 2.06
C LEU A 50 2.23 -2.72 3.10
N VAL A 51 0.96 -2.90 2.76
CA VAL A 51 0.06 -3.73 3.57
C VAL A 51 0.58 -5.18 3.56
N GLY A 52 0.56 -5.83 4.72
CA GLY A 52 1.14 -7.15 4.95
C GLY A 52 2.62 -7.14 5.33
N MET A 53 3.32 -6.00 5.23
CA MET A 53 4.71 -5.87 5.66
C MET A 53 4.82 -6.10 7.18
N PRO A 54 5.78 -6.90 7.67
CA PRO A 54 6.07 -7.02 9.09
C PRO A 54 6.40 -5.67 9.72
N ARG A 55 5.94 -5.46 10.96
CA ARG A 55 6.17 -4.19 11.67
C ARG A 55 7.64 -3.81 11.77
N GLU A 56 8.50 -4.75 12.13
CA GLU A 56 9.94 -4.52 12.26
C GLU A 56 10.57 -4.06 10.93
N GLU A 57 10.15 -4.65 9.81
CA GLU A 57 10.61 -4.26 8.48
C GLU A 57 10.11 -2.86 8.10
N ALA A 58 8.83 -2.56 8.38
CA ALA A 58 8.24 -1.25 8.16
C ALA A 58 8.97 -0.14 8.94
N GLU A 59 9.20 -0.34 10.24
CA GLU A 59 9.89 0.64 11.09
C GLU A 59 11.35 0.84 10.65
N LYS A 60 12.04 -0.23 10.25
CA LYS A 60 13.39 -0.16 9.68
C LYS A 60 13.44 0.61 8.35
N ALA A 61 12.43 0.46 7.50
CA ALA A 61 12.35 1.18 6.23
C ALA A 61 12.09 2.68 6.41
N LEU A 62 11.23 3.03 7.37
CA LEU A 62 10.82 4.41 7.63
C LEU A 62 11.96 5.27 8.19
N LYS A 63 12.80 4.71 9.08
CA LYS A 63 13.92 5.42 9.72
C LYS A 63 13.54 6.74 10.44
N VAL A 64 12.28 6.88 10.83
CA VAL A 64 11.77 8.03 11.61
C VAL A 64 10.93 7.51 12.77
N GLU A 65 10.88 8.25 13.87
CA GLU A 65 10.07 7.86 15.02
C GLU A 65 8.58 8.07 14.73
N GLY A 66 7.78 7.06 15.05
CA GLY A 66 6.32 7.12 14.93
C GLY A 66 5.69 7.80 16.13
N SER A 67 4.71 8.67 15.89
CA SER A 67 3.87 9.26 16.93
C SER A 67 2.50 8.58 16.99
N ALA A 68 2.03 8.20 18.18
CA ALA A 68 0.79 7.45 18.33
C ALA A 68 -0.44 8.25 17.85
N LYS A 69 -1.31 7.61 17.07
CA LYS A 69 -2.55 8.17 16.52
C LYS A 69 -3.65 7.11 16.49
N GLY A 70 -4.55 7.16 17.48
CA GLY A 70 -5.63 6.17 17.59
C GLY A 70 -5.08 4.75 17.73
N LYS A 71 -5.36 3.88 16.75
CA LYS A 71 -4.84 2.50 16.69
C LYS A 71 -3.56 2.35 15.84
N GLY A 72 -2.99 3.45 15.36
CA GLY A 72 -1.81 3.46 14.51
C GLY A 72 -0.78 4.50 14.93
N PHE A 73 0.15 4.78 14.02
CA PHE A 73 1.26 5.70 14.20
C PHE A 73 1.40 6.60 12.98
N ASN A 74 1.67 7.88 13.20
CA ASN A 74 2.08 8.81 12.17
C ASN A 74 3.61 8.85 12.11
N TYR A 75 4.16 8.59 10.93
CA TYR A 75 5.57 8.74 10.61
C TYR A 75 5.69 9.91 9.64
N VAL A 76 6.38 10.98 10.06
CA VAL A 76 6.41 12.25 9.33
C VAL A 76 7.83 12.52 8.84
N ASP A 77 7.95 12.93 7.59
CA ASP A 77 9.20 13.42 7.01
C ASP A 77 9.33 14.90 7.39
N GLU A 78 10.29 15.22 8.27
CA GLU A 78 10.51 16.59 8.74
C GLU A 78 10.87 17.57 7.61
N ASN A 79 11.35 17.06 6.47
CA ASN A 79 11.80 17.89 5.36
C ASN A 79 10.64 18.35 4.47
N THR A 80 9.63 17.50 4.31
CA THR A 80 8.49 17.77 3.42
C THR A 80 7.20 18.06 4.19
N GLY A 81 7.11 17.63 5.44
CA GLY A 81 5.89 17.66 6.26
C GLY A 81 4.93 16.50 5.97
N TYR A 82 5.06 15.81 4.83
CA TYR A 82 4.23 14.65 4.51
C TYR A 82 4.69 13.42 5.27
N GLY A 83 3.91 12.35 5.20
CA GLY A 83 4.30 11.11 5.84
C GLY A 83 3.35 9.95 5.55
N VAL A 84 3.32 9.01 6.48
CA VAL A 84 2.38 7.89 6.42
C VAL A 84 1.81 7.62 7.80
N THR A 85 0.49 7.43 7.85
CA THR A 85 -0.20 6.84 9.00
C THR A 85 -0.25 5.33 8.79
N VAL A 86 0.25 4.54 9.73
CA VAL A 86 0.29 3.08 9.65
C VAL A 86 -0.45 2.48 10.85
N SER A 87 -1.34 1.52 10.62
CA SER A 87 -1.89 0.68 11.70
C SER A 87 -1.39 -0.75 11.55
N TYR A 88 -1.07 -1.36 12.69
CA TYR A 88 -0.58 -2.72 12.78
C TYR A 88 -1.64 -3.63 13.40
N ASN A 89 -1.60 -4.92 13.07
CA ASN A 89 -2.36 -5.93 13.77
C ASN A 89 -1.61 -7.26 13.73
N THR A 90 -1.81 -8.07 14.76
CA THR A 90 -1.39 -9.47 14.77
C THR A 90 -2.27 -10.26 13.80
N MET A 91 -1.66 -10.92 12.82
CA MET A 91 -2.37 -11.88 11.99
C MET A 91 -2.21 -13.27 12.59
N VAL A 92 -3.32 -13.87 13.02
CA VAL A 92 -3.32 -15.27 13.44
C VAL A 92 -3.42 -16.13 12.19
N THR A 93 -2.37 -16.91 11.91
CA THR A 93 -2.47 -18.02 10.97
C THR A 93 -3.13 -19.18 11.71
N GLU A 94 -4.37 -19.51 11.36
CA GLU A 94 -5.00 -20.72 11.89
C GLU A 94 -4.12 -21.92 11.53
N ALA A 95 -3.68 -22.66 12.55
CA ALA A 95 -3.00 -23.92 12.34
C ALA A 95 -4.00 -24.90 11.70
N ALA A 96 -3.68 -25.41 10.52
CA ALA A 96 -4.56 -26.31 9.75
C ALA A 96 -4.92 -27.61 10.51
N ASP A 97 -4.28 -27.89 11.65
CA ASP A 97 -4.44 -29.08 12.47
C ASP A 97 -5.07 -28.82 13.85
N GLY A 98 -5.51 -27.59 14.15
CA GLY A 98 -6.13 -27.26 15.44
C GLY A 98 -5.17 -27.23 16.64
N SER A 99 -3.86 -27.12 16.39
CA SER A 99 -2.87 -26.84 17.43
C SER A 99 -2.93 -25.38 17.91
N GLU A 100 -2.33 -25.11 19.08
CA GLU A 100 -2.37 -23.79 19.75
C GLU A 100 -1.98 -22.65 18.80
N GLU A 101 -2.79 -21.58 18.80
CA GLU A 101 -2.53 -20.35 18.08
C GLU A 101 -1.13 -19.85 18.42
N THR A 102 -0.22 -19.88 17.44
CA THR A 102 1.09 -19.24 17.61
C THR A 102 0.87 -17.74 17.45
N GLU A 103 1.30 -16.93 18.42
CA GLU A 103 1.24 -15.47 18.29
C GLU A 103 1.92 -15.05 16.99
N GLY A 104 1.14 -14.54 16.05
CA GLY A 104 1.64 -14.06 14.77
C GLY A 104 2.47 -12.80 14.92
N ALA A 105 3.31 -12.50 13.92
CA ALA A 105 3.95 -11.20 13.86
C ALA A 105 2.91 -10.09 13.65
N GLU A 106 3.13 -8.92 14.25
CA GLU A 106 2.40 -7.72 13.88
C GLU A 106 2.77 -7.33 12.46
N VAL A 107 1.77 -7.13 11.61
CA VAL A 107 1.93 -6.67 10.22
C VAL A 107 1.12 -5.42 9.98
N VAL A 108 1.53 -4.65 8.96
CA VAL A 108 0.78 -3.49 8.48
C VAL A 108 -0.58 -3.94 7.95
N VAL A 109 -1.66 -3.42 8.52
CA VAL A 109 -3.03 -3.68 8.05
C VAL A 109 -3.70 -2.47 7.42
N PHE A 110 -3.10 -1.30 7.57
CA PHE A 110 -3.58 -0.06 7.01
C PHE A 110 -2.43 0.91 6.85
N LYS A 111 -2.39 1.60 5.71
CA LYS A 111 -1.55 2.75 5.45
C LYS A 111 -2.40 3.87 4.84
N SER A 112 -2.10 5.11 5.21
CA SER A 112 -2.69 6.31 4.62
C SER A 112 -1.65 7.39 4.47
N LEU A 113 -1.65 8.13 3.37
CA LEU A 113 -0.82 9.31 3.19
C LEU A 113 -1.16 10.30 4.32
N PHE A 114 -0.13 10.69 5.07
CA PHE A 114 -0.25 11.77 6.04
C PHE A 114 0.02 13.08 5.30
N VAL A 115 -0.97 13.97 5.35
CA VAL A 115 -0.88 15.33 4.81
C VAL A 115 -1.14 16.28 5.99
N PRO A 116 -0.26 17.26 6.26
CA PRO A 116 -0.42 18.16 7.41
C PRO A 116 -1.73 18.95 7.40
N ASP A 117 -2.06 19.53 6.24
CA ASP A 117 -3.27 20.31 5.99
C ASP A 117 -3.55 20.46 4.49
N ASN A 118 -4.65 21.13 4.12
CA ASN A 118 -5.07 21.28 2.73
C ASN A 118 -4.09 22.08 1.85
N THR A 119 -3.23 22.93 2.41
CA THR A 119 -2.23 23.69 1.65
C THR A 119 -1.13 22.80 1.07
N TYR A 120 -0.97 21.59 1.63
CA TYR A 120 -0.04 20.58 1.14
C TYR A 120 -0.63 19.75 -0.02
N LEU A 121 -1.88 19.98 -0.46
CA LEU A 121 -2.38 19.32 -1.67
C LEU A 121 -1.68 19.83 -2.94
N ASP A 122 -1.16 21.07 -2.91
CA ASP A 122 -0.48 21.70 -4.05
C ASP A 122 0.76 20.87 -4.49
N GLY A 123 1.44 20.20 -3.54
CA GLY A 123 2.56 19.30 -3.82
C GLY A 123 2.18 17.94 -4.42
N LEU A 124 0.89 17.61 -4.44
CA LEU A 124 0.34 16.33 -4.96
C LEU A 124 -0.41 16.50 -6.29
N VAL A 125 -0.57 17.73 -6.77
CA VAL A 125 -1.32 18.05 -7.99
C VAL A 125 -0.80 17.24 -9.18
N ASN A 126 -1.69 16.47 -9.80
CA ASN A 126 -1.37 15.57 -10.92
C ASN A 126 -2.44 15.55 -12.03
N ALA A 127 -3.57 16.24 -11.85
CA ALA A 127 -4.73 16.07 -12.71
C ALA A 127 -5.54 17.36 -12.94
N ASN A 128 -6.56 17.28 -13.79
CA ASN A 128 -7.61 18.29 -13.99
C ASN A 128 -8.96 17.58 -14.21
N VAL A 129 -9.40 16.82 -13.21
CA VAL A 129 -10.61 15.99 -13.25
C VAL A 129 -11.85 16.80 -12.88
N THR A 130 -12.96 16.62 -13.59
CA THR A 130 -14.24 17.23 -13.24
C THR A 130 -15.17 16.28 -12.50
N ALA A 131 -16.14 16.84 -11.78
CA ALA A 131 -17.23 16.06 -11.18
C ALA A 131 -17.99 15.23 -12.24
N ASP A 132 -18.22 15.80 -13.42
CA ASP A 132 -18.91 15.12 -14.52
C ASP A 132 -18.13 13.88 -14.98
N GLN A 133 -16.80 13.94 -15.09
CA GLN A 133 -15.98 12.76 -15.41
C GLN A 133 -16.13 11.67 -14.35
N VAL A 134 -16.02 12.03 -13.07
CA VAL A 134 -16.18 11.07 -11.95
C VAL A 134 -17.57 10.43 -11.95
N ASN A 135 -18.62 11.21 -12.25
CA ASN A 135 -20.00 10.71 -12.30
C ASN A 135 -20.25 9.71 -13.44
N THR A 136 -19.34 9.58 -14.42
CA THR A 136 -19.43 8.54 -15.45
C THR A 136 -18.84 7.20 -15.04
N LEU A 137 -18.07 7.17 -13.95
CA LEU A 137 -17.47 5.95 -13.43
C LEU A 137 -18.55 4.97 -12.95
N LYS A 138 -18.19 3.68 -12.93
CA LYS A 138 -19.07 2.60 -12.48
C LYS A 138 -18.26 1.58 -11.70
N GLU A 139 -18.91 0.95 -10.72
CA GLU A 139 -18.38 -0.23 -10.04
C GLU A 139 -17.98 -1.30 -11.07
N GLY A 140 -16.86 -1.96 -10.83
CA GLY A 140 -16.31 -3.01 -11.69
C GLY A 140 -15.45 -2.52 -12.85
N MET A 141 -15.40 -1.21 -13.15
CA MET A 141 -14.46 -0.67 -14.14
C MET A 141 -13.01 -0.98 -13.75
N THR A 142 -12.17 -1.25 -14.73
CA THR A 142 -10.73 -1.43 -14.56
C THR A 142 -10.03 -0.09 -14.34
N TYR A 143 -8.84 -0.12 -13.74
CA TYR A 143 -8.01 1.08 -13.59
C TYR A 143 -7.73 1.80 -14.91
N GLU A 144 -7.47 1.07 -16.01
CA GLU A 144 -7.20 1.69 -17.32
C GLU A 144 -8.42 2.41 -17.90
N GLU A 145 -9.64 1.89 -17.67
CA GLU A 145 -10.88 2.59 -18.03
C GLU A 145 -11.04 3.87 -17.21
N VAL A 146 -10.80 3.80 -15.89
CA VAL A 146 -10.84 4.98 -15.01
C VAL A 146 -9.81 6.01 -15.47
N LYS A 147 -8.56 5.62 -15.67
CA LYS A 147 -7.48 6.49 -16.15
C LYS A 147 -7.87 7.18 -17.45
N THR A 148 -8.45 6.46 -18.39
CA THR A 148 -8.93 7.02 -19.66
C THR A 148 -10.01 8.08 -19.44
N ILE A 149 -11.01 7.79 -18.61
CA ILE A 149 -12.11 8.72 -18.29
C ILE A 149 -11.60 9.98 -17.57
N LEU A 150 -10.63 9.80 -16.66
CA LEU A 150 -10.06 10.85 -15.82
C LEU A 150 -8.89 11.61 -16.50
N GLY A 151 -8.78 11.53 -17.82
CA GLY A 151 -7.86 12.37 -18.61
C GLY A 151 -6.48 11.76 -18.90
N GLY A 152 -6.32 10.45 -18.74
CA GLY A 152 -5.12 9.71 -19.12
C GLY A 152 -3.97 9.78 -18.11
N VAL A 153 -4.20 10.36 -16.93
CA VAL A 153 -3.18 10.52 -15.88
C VAL A 153 -3.32 9.45 -14.80
N ASP A 154 -2.19 8.99 -14.28
CA ASP A 154 -2.18 8.03 -13.19
C ASP A 154 -2.64 8.68 -11.89
N GLY A 155 -3.48 7.96 -11.14
CA GLY A 155 -3.87 8.35 -9.80
C GLY A 155 -2.70 8.20 -8.83
N THR A 156 -2.71 8.96 -7.74
CA THR A 156 -1.79 8.78 -6.62
C THR A 156 -2.42 7.87 -5.60
N GLU A 157 -1.79 6.74 -5.26
CA GLU A 157 -2.23 5.95 -4.11
C GLU A 157 -2.08 6.76 -2.82
N ILE A 158 -3.16 6.89 -2.05
CA ILE A 158 -3.15 7.63 -0.79
C ILE A 158 -3.61 6.79 0.39
N ASN A 159 -4.14 5.59 0.12
CA ASN A 159 -4.60 4.68 1.15
C ASN A 159 -4.51 3.24 0.66
N SER A 160 -4.15 2.33 1.56
CA SER A 160 -4.32 0.89 1.35
C SER A 160 -4.69 0.20 2.65
N ALA A 161 -5.66 -0.71 2.60
CA ALA A 161 -6.20 -1.42 3.75
C ALA A 161 -6.27 -2.92 3.49
N TYR A 162 -5.86 -3.71 4.48
CA TYR A 162 -5.96 -5.16 4.43
C TYR A 162 -7.40 -5.62 4.27
N ASN A 163 -7.63 -6.53 3.34
CA ASN A 163 -8.91 -7.13 3.09
C ASN A 163 -8.98 -8.52 3.73
N LYS A 164 -9.74 -8.64 4.81
CA LYS A 164 -9.91 -9.90 5.54
C LYS A 164 -10.63 -10.99 4.72
N LYS A 165 -11.39 -10.62 3.70
CA LYS A 165 -12.14 -11.57 2.86
C LYS A 165 -11.31 -12.10 1.70
N ASP A 166 -10.29 -11.35 1.30
CA ASP A 166 -9.40 -11.67 0.20
C ASP A 166 -8.03 -11.04 0.47
N ALA A 167 -7.17 -11.80 1.12
CA ALA A 167 -5.86 -11.32 1.58
C ALA A 167 -4.92 -10.96 0.42
N GLU A 168 -5.19 -11.44 -0.80
CA GLU A 168 -4.41 -11.11 -1.99
C GLU A 168 -4.82 -9.75 -2.58
N ASN A 169 -6.03 -9.26 -2.28
CA ASN A 169 -6.58 -8.02 -2.82
C ASN A 169 -6.96 -7.02 -1.72
N SER A 170 -6.01 -6.17 -1.34
CA SER A 170 -6.26 -5.02 -0.45
C SER A 170 -7.30 -4.05 -1.03
N TYR A 171 -7.96 -3.27 -0.18
CA TYR A 171 -8.67 -2.09 -0.64
C TYR A 171 -7.69 -0.95 -0.82
N THR A 172 -7.64 -0.34 -2.00
CA THR A 172 -6.70 0.73 -2.32
C THR A 172 -7.47 1.98 -2.74
N VAL A 173 -7.17 3.13 -2.15
CA VAL A 173 -7.75 4.42 -2.59
C VAL A 173 -6.69 5.19 -3.35
N MET A 174 -7.04 5.58 -4.58
CA MET A 174 -6.25 6.48 -5.40
C MET A 174 -6.96 7.82 -5.54
N ALA A 175 -6.17 8.89 -5.62
CA ALA A 175 -6.63 10.25 -5.72
C ALA A 175 -6.05 10.95 -6.95
N TRP A 176 -6.87 11.81 -7.56
CA TRP A 176 -6.48 12.75 -8.60
C TRP A 176 -6.68 14.16 -8.04
N PHE A 177 -5.57 14.87 -7.86
CA PHE A 177 -5.51 16.17 -7.21
C PHE A 177 -5.47 17.27 -8.28
N ASN A 178 -6.45 18.17 -8.22
CA ASN A 178 -6.55 19.29 -9.13
C ASN A 178 -5.84 20.54 -8.56
N PRO A 179 -5.45 21.50 -9.42
CA PRO A 179 -4.86 22.77 -8.99
C PRO A 179 -5.77 23.62 -8.10
N ASP A 180 -7.10 23.47 -8.21
CA ASP A 180 -8.09 24.15 -7.36
C ASP A 180 -8.35 23.43 -6.03
N ARG A 181 -7.55 22.40 -5.71
CA ARG A 181 -7.66 21.55 -4.51
C ARG A 181 -8.94 20.70 -4.43
N SER A 182 -9.75 20.67 -5.48
CA SER A 182 -10.72 19.59 -5.63
C SER A 182 -10.01 18.26 -5.89
N VAL A 183 -10.64 17.15 -5.46
CA VAL A 183 -10.02 15.83 -5.52
C VAL A 183 -11.05 14.79 -5.95
N ALA A 184 -10.69 13.98 -6.94
CA ALA A 184 -11.41 12.75 -7.24
C ALA A 184 -10.77 11.59 -6.47
N TYR A 185 -11.57 10.84 -5.73
CA TYR A 185 -11.14 9.63 -5.03
C TYR A 185 -11.80 8.42 -5.68
N VAL A 186 -11.01 7.37 -5.92
CA VAL A 186 -11.50 6.08 -6.41
C VAL A 186 -10.91 4.98 -5.55
N THR A 187 -11.79 4.18 -4.95
CA THR A 187 -11.44 2.97 -4.21
C THR A 187 -11.47 1.79 -5.16
N PHE A 188 -10.39 1.02 -5.19
CA PHE A 188 -10.22 -0.19 -5.95
C PHE A 188 -10.15 -1.43 -5.04
N LEU A 189 -10.64 -2.55 -5.53
CA LEU A 189 -10.26 -3.87 -5.03
C LEU A 189 -8.94 -4.27 -5.69
N GLY A 190 -7.86 -4.30 -4.92
CA GLY A 190 -6.49 -4.47 -5.39
C GLY A 190 -5.83 -3.15 -5.82
N TYR A 191 -4.50 -3.13 -5.87
CA TYR A 191 -3.74 -2.00 -6.43
C TYR A 191 -4.02 -1.89 -7.94
N GLN A 192 -4.56 -0.74 -8.37
CA GLN A 192 -4.97 -0.52 -9.76
C GLN A 192 -5.91 -1.63 -10.29
N GLY A 193 -6.76 -2.19 -9.41
CA GLY A 193 -7.69 -3.25 -9.75
C GLY A 193 -9.03 -2.73 -10.28
N THR A 194 -10.13 -3.16 -9.69
CA THR A 194 -11.49 -2.79 -10.13
C THR A 194 -12.17 -1.81 -9.18
N VAL A 195 -12.92 -0.86 -9.74
CA VAL A 195 -13.62 0.18 -8.99
C VAL A 195 -14.65 -0.44 -8.04
N MET A 196 -14.63 0.01 -6.79
CA MET A 196 -15.62 -0.29 -5.76
C MET A 196 -16.49 0.93 -5.45
N VAL A 197 -15.84 2.08 -5.21
CA VAL A 197 -16.47 3.33 -4.79
C VAL A 197 -15.70 4.49 -5.42
N PHE A 198 -16.40 5.57 -5.74
CA PHE A 198 -15.79 6.80 -6.23
C PHE A 198 -16.55 8.01 -5.71
N GLU A 199 -15.83 9.12 -5.53
CA GLU A 199 -16.39 10.40 -5.11
C GLU A 199 -15.56 11.56 -5.69
N PHE A 200 -16.22 12.69 -5.91
CA PHE A 200 -15.55 13.96 -6.22
C PHE A 200 -15.79 14.92 -5.07
N ARG A 201 -14.72 15.46 -4.50
CA ARG A 201 -14.79 16.49 -3.46
C ARG A 201 -14.39 17.84 -4.06
N PRO A 202 -15.27 18.86 -4.02
CA PRO A 202 -14.89 20.21 -4.45
C PRO A 202 -13.86 20.83 -3.51
N GLU A 203 -13.29 21.96 -3.91
CA GLU A 203 -12.46 22.82 -3.04
C GLU A 203 -13.18 23.08 -1.70
N GLN A 204 -12.42 23.00 -0.59
CA GLN A 204 -12.89 23.29 0.77
C GLN A 204 -12.42 24.66 1.25
#